data_AF-A0A8J4SQ90-F1
#
_entry.id   AF-A0A8J4SQ90-F1
#
_cell.length_a   1.000
_cell.length_b   1.000
_cell.length_c   1.000
_cell.angle_alpha   90.00
_cell.angle_beta   90.00
_cell.angle_gamma   90.00
#
_symmetry.space_group_name_H-M   'P 1'
#
loop_
_entity.id
_entity.type
_entity.pdbx_description
1 polymer ?
#
loop_
_entity_poly.entity_id
_entity_poly.type
_entity_poly.pdbx_seq_one_letter_code
_entity_poly.pdbx_strand_id
1 'polypeptide(L)'
;NIFGLTTEPVVEEAAPGIERSSEAHLQAKIEQLEGDIKNLEGRLHQIGSTAVNDSNVNLLTLASPQVVHSFNLDTELSAYCLKLESPVSIDHVLVQCDCPIDLLDQDDGTAIRSDTQLNSE
;
A
#
# COMPACT_ATOMS: atom_id res chain seq x y z
N ASN A 1 5.07 -10.99 -1.30
CA ASN A 1 4.73 -11.43 0.06
C ASN A 1 4.50 -12.93 0.06
N ILE A 2 5.16 -13.66 0.96
CA ILE A 2 4.95 -15.09 1.16
C ILE A 2 4.27 -15.23 2.52
N PHE A 3 2.99 -15.57 2.51
CA PHE A 3 2.24 -15.91 3.72
C PHE A 3 1.97 -17.40 3.73
N GLY A 4 2.08 -18.03 4.90
CA GLY A 4 1.74 -19.44 5.12
C GLY A 4 0.49 -19.55 5.97
N LEU A 5 -0.38 -20.49 5.63
CA LEU A 5 -1.49 -20.88 6.50
C LEU A 5 -1.01 -22.02 7.40
N THR A 6 -1.20 -21.89 8.71
CA THR A 6 -0.83 -22.90 9.71
C THR A 6 -2.10 -23.43 10.39
N THR A 7 -2.04 -24.66 10.92
CA THR A 7 -3.14 -25.26 11.70
C THR A 7 -2.92 -25.15 13.21
N GLU A 8 -1.77 -24.63 13.63
CA GLU A 8 -1.43 -24.44 15.05
C GLU A 8 -2.07 -23.14 15.58
N PRO A 9 -2.59 -23.13 16.82
CA PRO A 9 -3.21 -21.94 17.39
C PRO A 9 -2.15 -20.86 17.66
N VAL A 10 -2.46 -19.61 17.29
CA VAL A 10 -1.56 -18.45 17.48
C VAL A 10 -1.37 -18.10 18.97
N VAL A 11 -2.36 -18.45 19.80
CA VAL A 11 -2.31 -18.27 21.25
C VAL A 11 -2.51 -19.64 21.88
N GLU A 12 -1.45 -20.22 22.43
CA GLU A 12 -1.60 -21.31 23.39
C GLU A 12 -2.24 -20.73 24.66
N GLU A 13 -3.36 -21.30 25.11
CA GLU A 13 -3.95 -20.94 26.40
C GLU A 13 -2.98 -21.35 27.52
N ALA A 14 -2.15 -20.41 27.96
CA ALA A 14 -1.28 -20.58 29.09
C ALA A 14 -2.10 -20.56 30.39
N ALA A 15 -1.89 -21.55 31.26
CA ALA A 15 -2.40 -21.56 32.63
C ALA A 15 -1.98 -20.27 33.38
N PRO A 16 -2.78 -19.78 34.34
CA PRO A 16 -2.50 -18.52 35.03
C PRO A 16 -1.13 -18.55 35.72
N GLY A 17 -0.18 -17.74 35.22
CA GLY A 17 1.18 -17.62 35.76
C GLY A 17 2.33 -17.94 34.79
N ILE A 18 2.04 -18.38 33.55
CA ILE A 18 3.06 -18.58 32.52
C ILE A 18 2.96 -17.43 31.50
N GLU A 19 4.01 -16.62 31.37
CA GLU A 19 4.08 -15.56 30.37
C GLU A 19 3.88 -16.13 28.97
N ARG A 20 2.98 -15.52 28.19
CA ARG A 20 2.62 -15.97 26.85
C ARG A 20 3.85 -15.89 25.94
N SER A 21 4.43 -17.04 25.60
CA SER A 21 5.55 -17.17 24.66
C SER A 21 5.31 -16.41 23.34
N SER A 22 4.06 -16.36 22.88
CA SER A 22 3.66 -15.61 21.68
C SER A 22 3.70 -14.08 21.85
N GLU A 23 3.36 -13.56 23.02
CA GLU A 23 3.36 -12.11 23.30
C GLU A 23 4.80 -11.57 23.42
N ALA A 24 5.69 -12.33 24.07
CA ALA A 24 7.11 -12.01 24.12
C ALA A 24 7.75 -12.05 22.72
N HIS A 25 7.36 -13.00 21.87
CA HIS A 25 7.84 -13.07 20.49
C HIS A 25 7.35 -11.88 19.64
N LEU A 26 6.09 -11.47 19.80
CA LEU A 26 5.54 -10.28 19.15
C LEU A 26 6.30 -9.02 19.60
N GLN A 27 6.54 -8.87 20.90
CA GLN A 27 7.25 -7.74 21.46
C GLN A 27 8.70 -7.65 20.95
N ALA A 28 9.42 -8.77 20.95
CA ALA A 28 10.77 -8.82 20.38
C ALA A 28 10.79 -8.47 18.88
N LYS A 29 9.78 -8.90 18.13
CA LYS A 29 9.62 -8.55 16.71
C LYS A 29 9.33 -7.06 16.51
N ILE A 30 8.53 -6.46 17.38
CA ILE A 30 8.27 -5.01 17.36
C ILE A 30 9.57 -4.24 17.61
N GLU A 31 10.32 -4.59 18.66
CA GLU A 31 11.60 -3.93 18.98
C GLU A 31 12.61 -4.05 17.83
N GLN A 32 12.66 -5.21 17.17
CA GLN A 32 13.48 -5.40 15.98
C GLN A 32 13.04 -4.47 14.84
N LEU A 33 11.73 -4.43 14.53
CA LEU A 33 11.18 -3.59 13.47
C LEU A 33 11.43 -2.09 13.73
N GLU A 34 11.30 -1.63 14.98
CA GLU A 34 11.62 -0.25 15.36
C GLU A 34 13.09 0.09 15.12
N GLY A 35 14.00 -0.82 15.46
CA GLY A 35 15.43 -0.69 15.19
C GLY A 35 15.74 -0.61 13.69
N ASP A 36 15.11 -1.48 12.90
CA ASP A 36 15.26 -1.53 11.45
C ASP A 36 14.73 -0.26 10.78
N ILE A 37 13.55 0.23 11.19
CA ILE A 37 12.97 1.49 10.72
C ILE A 37 13.94 2.64 10.99
N LYS A 38 14.43 2.79 12.22
CA LYS A 38 15.35 3.87 12.59
C LYS A 38 16.65 3.83 11.77
N ASN A 39 17.17 2.63 11.50
CA ASN A 39 18.35 2.47 10.65
C ASN A 39 18.09 2.92 9.21
N LEU A 40 16.98 2.44 8.63
CA LEU A 40 16.59 2.75 7.25
C LEU A 40 16.29 4.24 7.06
N GLU A 41 15.57 4.87 7.99
CA GLU A 41 15.31 6.29 8.00
C GLU A 41 16.59 7.12 8.07
N GLY A 42 17.55 6.73 8.92
CA GLY A 42 18.86 7.37 9.00
C GLY A 42 19.63 7.30 7.67
N ARG A 43 19.58 6.15 6.99
CA ARG A 43 20.18 5.96 5.66
C ARG A 43 19.48 6.78 4.58
N LEU A 44 18.15 6.82 4.57
CA LEU A 44 17.37 7.64 3.65
C LEU A 44 17.69 9.12 3.81
N HIS A 45 17.79 9.61 5.05
CA HIS A 45 18.16 10.99 5.33
C HIS A 45 19.57 11.31 4.81
N GLN A 46 20.54 10.42 5.03
CA GLN A 46 21.89 10.57 4.50
C GLN A 46 21.90 10.65 2.97
N ILE A 47 21.23 9.71 2.28
CA ILE A 47 21.13 9.67 0.82
C ILE A 47 20.44 10.92 0.28
N GLY A 48 19.32 11.33 0.89
CA GLY A 48 18.59 12.53 0.50
C GLY A 48 19.45 13.79 0.62
N SER A 49 20.20 13.93 1.72
CA SER A 49 21.11 15.06 1.91
C SER A 49 22.25 15.10 0.89
N THR A 50 22.79 13.94 0.49
CA THR A 50 23.82 13.87 -0.56
C THR A 50 23.26 14.17 -1.94
N ALA A 51 22.06 13.68 -2.26
CA ALA A 51 21.42 13.90 -3.55
C ALA A 51 21.02 15.37 -3.79
N VAL A 52 20.68 16.11 -2.73
CA VAL A 52 20.35 17.55 -2.81
C VAL A 52 21.60 18.42 -2.95
N ASN A 53 22.73 18.02 -2.35
CA ASN A 53 23.98 18.78 -2.38
C ASN A 53 24.79 18.58 -3.67
N ASP A 54 24.62 17.45 -4.37
CA ASP A 54 25.22 17.20 -5.68
C ASP A 54 24.31 17.76 -6.78
N SER A 55 24.55 19.00 -7.20
CA SER A 55 23.79 19.71 -8.25
C SER A 55 23.97 19.15 -9.67
N ASN A 56 24.35 17.87 -9.83
CA ASN A 56 24.41 17.17 -11.10
C ASN A 56 23.04 16.52 -11.40
N VAL A 57 22.11 17.40 -11.79
CA VAL A 57 20.70 17.19 -12.19
C VAL A 57 20.46 16.25 -13.39
N ASN A 58 21.21 15.15 -13.55
CA ASN A 58 21.18 14.40 -14.81
C ASN A 58 20.53 13.01 -14.79
N LEU A 59 19.89 12.57 -13.71
CA LEU A 59 18.95 11.45 -13.77
C LEU A 59 18.16 11.35 -12.47
N LEU A 60 17.01 12.01 -12.40
CA LEU A 60 15.95 11.60 -11.50
C LEU A 60 15.45 10.25 -12.01
N THR A 61 16.03 9.16 -11.51
CA THR A 61 15.54 7.82 -11.78
C THR A 61 14.18 7.70 -11.11
N LEU A 62 13.12 7.95 -11.87
CA LEU A 62 11.75 7.67 -11.46
C LEU A 62 11.59 6.15 -11.42
N ALA A 63 11.90 5.55 -10.26
CA ALA A 63 11.53 4.19 -9.97
C ALA A 63 10.01 4.15 -9.79
N SER A 64 9.26 4.12 -10.89
CA SER A 64 7.82 3.95 -10.85
C SER A 64 7.53 2.50 -10.45
N PRO A 65 6.84 2.24 -9.33
CA PRO A 65 6.39 0.90 -9.01
C PRO A 65 5.51 0.38 -10.15
N GLN A 66 5.62 -0.91 -10.46
CA GLN A 66 4.78 -1.53 -11.47
C GLN A 66 3.33 -1.61 -10.95
N VAL A 67 2.40 -0.99 -11.67
CA VAL A 67 0.97 -1.12 -11.41
C VAL A 67 0.40 -2.21 -12.31
N VAL A 68 -0.20 -3.22 -11.68
CA VAL A 68 -0.96 -4.27 -12.36
C VAL A 68 -2.40 -3.81 -12.47
N HIS A 69 -3.02 -4.03 -13.62
CA HIS A 69 -4.42 -3.66 -13.85
C HIS A 69 -5.20 -4.80 -14.49
N SER A 70 -6.49 -4.84 -14.19
CA SER A 70 -7.46 -5.68 -14.90
C SER A 70 -8.71 -4.87 -15.19
N PHE A 71 -9.19 -4.92 -16.43
CA PHE A 71 -10.41 -4.23 -16.85
C PHE A 71 -11.33 -5.24 -17.53
N ASN A 72 -12.40 -5.63 -16.83
CA ASN A 72 -13.28 -6.69 -17.25
C ASN A 72 -14.74 -6.28 -17.13
N LEU A 73 -15.60 -6.80 -18.00
CA LEU A 73 -17.05 -6.64 -17.86
C LEU A 73 -17.57 -7.60 -16.81
N ASP A 74 -18.18 -7.07 -15.76
CA ASP A 74 -18.95 -7.84 -14.80
C ASP A 74 -20.38 -7.98 -15.31
N THR A 75 -20.78 -9.19 -15.67
CA THR A 75 -22.10 -9.47 -16.23
C THR A 75 -23.22 -9.39 -15.20
N GLU A 76 -22.92 -9.59 -13.92
CA GLU A 76 -23.92 -9.53 -12.85
C GLU A 76 -24.25 -8.08 -12.53
N LEU A 77 -23.22 -7.23 -12.47
CA LEU A 77 -23.39 -5.78 -12.26
C LEU A 77 -23.74 -5.02 -13.55
N SER A 78 -23.59 -5.65 -14.72
CA SER A 78 -23.71 -4.99 -16.03
C SER A 78 -22.83 -3.74 -16.14
N ALA A 79 -21.65 -3.79 -15.53
CA ALA A 79 -20.71 -2.68 -15.41
C ALA A 79 -19.28 -3.15 -15.66
N TYR A 80 -18.42 -2.22 -16.09
CA TYR A 80 -16.99 -2.52 -16.20
C TYR A 80 -16.31 -2.36 -14.85
N CYS A 81 -15.53 -3.37 -14.47
CA CYS A 81 -14.74 -3.39 -13.25
C CYS A 81 -13.25 -3.15 -13.58
N LEU A 82 -12.73 -2.00 -13.15
CA LEU A 82 -11.31 -1.68 -13.18
C LEU A 82 -10.70 -1.98 -11.82
N LYS A 83 -9.69 -2.86 -11.78
CA LYS A 83 -8.88 -3.13 -10.58
C LYS A 83 -7.45 -2.70 -10.82
N LEU A 84 -6.88 -1.99 -9.86
CA LEU A 84 -5.49 -1.52 -9.85
C LEU A 84 -4.78 -2.09 -8.62
N GLU A 85 -3.66 -2.76 -8.83
CA GLU A 85 -2.83 -3.34 -7.76
C GLU A 85 -1.41 -2.82 -7.86
N SER A 86 -0.84 -2.44 -6.72
CA SER A 86 0.52 -1.91 -6.61
C SER A 86 1.23 -2.56 -5.41
N PRO A 87 2.55 -2.85 -5.52
CA PRO A 87 3.34 -3.37 -4.40
C PRO A 87 3.55 -2.33 -3.28
N VAL A 88 3.28 -1.05 -3.57
CA VAL A 88 3.29 0.05 -2.60
C VAL A 88 1.91 0.71 -2.53
N SER A 89 1.59 1.35 -1.40
CA SER A 89 0.34 2.08 -1.23
C SER A 89 0.15 3.13 -2.33
N ILE A 90 -1.08 3.25 -2.83
CA ILE A 90 -1.46 4.23 -3.84
C ILE A 90 -2.08 5.42 -3.11
N ASP A 91 -1.50 6.61 -3.28
CA ASP A 91 -2.01 7.83 -2.65
C ASP A 91 -3.23 8.37 -3.40
N HIS A 92 -3.15 8.46 -4.73
CA HIS A 92 -4.19 9.03 -5.58
C HIS A 92 -4.32 8.29 -6.90
N VAL A 93 -5.55 8.22 -7.40
CA VAL A 93 -5.88 7.71 -8.73
C VAL A 93 -6.67 8.80 -9.46
N LEU A 94 -6.18 9.21 -10.63
CA LEU A 94 -6.89 10.11 -11.52
C LEU A 94 -7.60 9.28 -12.59
N VAL A 95 -8.93 9.41 -12.67
CA VAL A 95 -9.73 8.78 -13.73
C VAL A 95 -10.13 9.86 -14.73
N GLN A 96 -9.66 9.72 -15.97
CA GLN A 96 -10.02 10.59 -17.08
C GLN A 96 -10.67 9.75 -18.17
N CYS A 97 -11.78 10.23 -18.71
CA CYS A 97 -12.53 9.56 -19.78
C CYS A 97 -13.01 10.58 -20.81
N ASP A 98 -12.94 10.19 -22.09
CA ASP A 98 -13.42 11.00 -23.22
C ASP A 98 -14.89 10.70 -23.56
N CYS A 99 -15.57 9.92 -22.73
CA CYS A 99 -16.99 9.61 -22.83
C CYS A 99 -17.67 9.80 -21.48
N PRO A 100 -18.99 10.07 -21.47
CA PRO A 100 -19.77 10.06 -20.24
C PRO A 100 -19.69 8.66 -19.59
N ILE A 101 -19.21 8.62 -18.36
CA ILE A 101 -19.15 7.40 -17.56
C ILE A 101 -19.77 7.65 -16.19
N ASP A 102 -20.44 6.63 -15.67
CA ASP A 102 -20.90 6.61 -14.29
C ASP A 102 -19.92 5.77 -13.47
N LEU A 103 -19.21 6.40 -12.54
CA LEU A 103 -18.39 5.70 -11.55
C LEU A 103 -19.27 5.26 -10.39
N LEU A 104 -19.29 3.95 -10.14
CA LEU A 104 -20.05 3.33 -9.05
C LEU A 104 -19.13 3.14 -7.84
N ASP A 105 -19.59 3.53 -6.65
CA ASP A 105 -18.85 3.28 -5.41
C ASP A 105 -18.95 1.79 -5.02
N GLN A 106 -17.86 1.24 -4.49
CA GLN A 106 -17.79 -0.15 -4.01
C GLN A 106 -17.96 -0.17 -2.48
N ASP A 107 -18.76 -1.10 -1.95
CA ASP A 107 -19.11 -1.15 -0.51
C ASP A 107 -17.91 -1.37 0.42
N ASP A 108 -16.87 -2.06 -0.05
CA ASP A 108 -15.61 -2.36 0.65
C ASP A 108 -14.49 -1.37 0.31
N GLY A 109 -14.75 -0.38 -0.55
CA GLY A 109 -13.80 0.66 -0.92
C GLY A 109 -13.62 1.69 0.18
N THR A 110 -12.38 1.93 0.60
CA THR A 110 -12.05 3.00 1.57
C THR A 110 -11.60 4.29 0.90
N ALA A 111 -11.52 4.32 -0.44
CA ALA A 111 -11.07 5.48 -1.19
C ALA A 111 -12.14 6.57 -1.20
N ILE A 112 -11.70 7.83 -1.15
CA ILE A 112 -12.60 8.99 -1.25
C ILE A 112 -12.59 9.46 -2.71
N ARG A 113 -13.78 9.53 -3.31
CA ARG A 113 -13.97 10.07 -4.65
C ARG A 113 -14.13 11.59 -4.61
N SER A 114 -13.46 12.27 -5.55
CA SER A 114 -13.64 13.70 -5.80
C SER A 114 -13.91 13.91 -7.28
N ASP A 115 -15.10 14.43 -7.61
CA ASP A 115 -15.46 14.76 -8.98
C ASP A 115 -15.00 16.18 -9.32
N THR A 116 -14.26 16.32 -10.43
CA THR A 116 -13.88 17.64 -10.94
C THR A 116 -14.91 18.06 -11.98
N GLN A 117 -15.57 19.21 -11.79
CA GLN A 117 -16.45 19.76 -12.80
C GLN A 117 -15.62 20.19 -14.01
N LEU A 118 -15.86 19.56 -15.17
CA LEU A 118 -15.35 20.04 -16.43
C LEU A 118 -16.17 21.29 -16.81
N ASN A 119 -15.60 22.48 -16.64
CA ASN A 119 -16.19 23.69 -17.18
C ASN A 119 -16.32 23.53 -18.69
N SER A 120 -17.56 23.47 -19.17
CA SER A 120 -17.85 23.58 -20.59
C SER A 120 -17.73 25.06 -20.97
N GLU A 121 -16.69 25.42 -21.72
CA GLU A 121 -16.68 26.67 -22.51
C GLU A 121 -17.55 26.53 -23.75
#